data_AF-A0A2M7INZ1-F1
#
_entry.id   AF-A0A2M7INZ1-F1
#
_cell.length_a   1.000
_cell.length_b   1.000
_cell.length_c   1.000
_cell.angle_alpha   90.00
_cell.angle_beta   90.00
_cell.angle_gamma   90.00
#
_symmetry.space_group_name_H-M   'P 1'
#
loop_
_entity.id
_entity.type
_entity.pdbx_description
1 polymer ?
#
loop_
_entity_poly.entity_id
_entity_poly.type
_entity_poly.pdbx_seq_one_letter_code
_entity_poly.pdbx_strand_id
1 'polypeptide(L)'
;MTTLQVQTISREVVIDPSETTRRTPSNEEIKAYLQGALHDASFNKGKRFRFAQNDKKWLELLQIYLKKLGYNSWIYKEGKDRDVYVLETLASFLDFDCNPLDSGHQEQIAYLRGFFDAEGGIPRIDTARFYIQLVQKDKPKLEKLKLILLENDIFSGIIHNPSVKVDPDYWRFFIATKSHKKFAEIVSSWHPRKYAIFKRRMMI
;
A
#
# COMPACT_ATOMS: atom_id res chain seq x y z
N MET A 1 40.21 25.11 -39.50
CA MET A 1 39.51 23.90 -39.04
C MET A 1 39.26 24.08 -37.55
N THR A 2 38.04 24.48 -37.19
CA THR A 2 37.68 24.90 -35.82
C THR A 2 37.00 23.74 -35.13
N THR A 3 37.64 23.17 -34.12
CA THR A 3 37.11 22.05 -33.35
C THR A 3 36.18 22.59 -32.25
N LEU A 4 34.87 22.35 -32.39
CA LEU A 4 33.90 22.62 -31.33
C LEU A 4 33.98 21.51 -30.29
N GLN A 5 34.36 21.85 -29.06
CA GLN A 5 34.19 20.98 -27.89
C GLN A 5 32.72 21.00 -27.47
N VAL A 6 32.06 19.85 -27.59
CA VAL A 6 30.73 19.60 -27.00
C VAL A 6 30.96 19.18 -25.55
N GLN A 7 30.60 20.04 -24.60
CA GLN A 7 30.48 19.65 -23.19
C GLN A 7 29.17 18.91 -22.98
N THR A 8 29.24 17.59 -22.79
CA THR A 8 28.11 16.78 -22.36
C THR A 8 27.96 16.93 -20.84
N ILE A 9 26.97 17.70 -20.39
CA ILE A 9 26.57 17.74 -18.97
C ILE A 9 25.50 16.66 -18.78
N SER A 10 25.91 15.45 -18.43
CA SER A 10 25.00 14.45 -17.84
C SER A 10 25.08 14.59 -16.32
N ARG A 11 24.20 15.42 -15.74
CA ARG A 11 23.91 15.32 -14.30
C ARG A 11 23.05 14.07 -14.10
N GLU A 12 23.69 12.95 -13.78
CA GLU A 12 23.01 11.85 -13.12
C GLU A 12 22.52 12.36 -11.76
N VAL A 13 21.20 12.52 -11.64
CA VAL A 13 20.55 12.73 -10.35
C VAL A 13 20.63 11.40 -9.62
N VAL A 14 21.65 11.23 -8.80
CA VAL A 14 21.72 10.14 -7.84
C VAL A 14 20.60 10.38 -6.83
N ILE A 15 19.46 9.69 -7.03
CA ILE A 15 18.38 9.65 -6.05
C ILE A 15 18.90 8.77 -4.91
N ASP A 16 19.31 9.40 -3.81
CA ASP A 16 19.65 8.70 -2.57
C ASP A 16 18.40 7.97 -2.05
N PRO A 17 18.35 6.63 -2.05
CA PRO A 17 17.19 5.87 -1.61
C PRO A 17 16.95 6.01 -0.10
N SER A 18 17.88 6.58 0.67
CA SER A 18 17.72 6.84 2.10
C SER A 18 16.96 8.14 2.40
N GLU A 19 16.90 9.07 1.45
CA GLU A 19 16.29 10.40 1.62
C GLU A 19 14.74 10.35 1.57
N THR A 20 14.17 9.38 0.87
CA THR A 20 12.71 9.18 0.74
C THR A 20 12.07 8.69 2.04
N THR A 21 12.84 8.10 2.95
CA THR A 21 12.35 7.62 4.26
C THR A 21 12.05 8.72 5.29
N ARG A 22 12.44 9.98 5.03
CA ARG A 22 12.30 11.09 6.01
C ARG A 22 11.43 12.26 5.55
N ARG A 23 10.89 12.22 4.34
CA ARG A 23 10.01 13.30 3.85
C ARG A 23 8.57 13.02 4.30
N THR A 24 7.93 14.06 4.80
CA THR A 24 6.49 14.01 5.05
C THR A 24 5.79 13.78 3.71
N PRO A 25 4.91 12.78 3.56
CA PRO A 25 4.26 12.51 2.30
C PRO A 25 3.42 13.72 1.86
N SER A 26 3.43 13.98 0.56
CA SER A 26 2.59 14.99 -0.08
C SER A 26 1.10 14.65 0.06
N ASN A 27 0.24 15.62 -0.25
CA ASN A 27 -1.21 15.38 -0.21
C ASN A 27 -1.64 14.34 -1.27
N GLU A 28 -0.99 14.30 -2.43
CA GLU A 28 -1.33 13.32 -3.48
C GLU A 28 -0.88 11.90 -3.11
N GLU A 29 0.30 11.75 -2.50
CA GLU A 29 0.73 10.45 -1.95
C GLU A 29 -0.22 9.96 -0.86
N ILE A 30 -0.68 10.86 0.03
CA ILE A 30 -1.65 10.50 1.06
C ILE A 30 -2.98 10.06 0.44
N LYS A 31 -3.49 10.79 -0.55
CA LYS A 31 -4.72 10.39 -1.27
C LYS A 31 -4.55 9.02 -1.91
N ALA A 32 -3.45 8.80 -2.62
CA ALA A 32 -3.17 7.53 -3.28
C ALA A 32 -3.04 6.38 -2.28
N TYR A 33 -2.36 6.60 -1.16
CA TYR A 33 -2.32 5.63 -0.07
C TYR A 33 -3.72 5.30 0.48
N LEU A 34 -4.57 6.31 0.68
CA LEU A 34 -5.94 6.10 1.15
C LEU A 34 -6.80 5.36 0.11
N GLN A 35 -6.58 5.57 -1.20
CA GLN A 35 -7.21 4.78 -2.26
C GLN A 35 -6.74 3.32 -2.23
N GLY A 36 -5.47 3.06 -1.94
CA GLY A 36 -4.97 1.71 -1.71
C GLY A 36 -5.56 1.08 -0.45
N ALA A 37 -5.66 1.82 0.64
CA ALA A 37 -6.25 1.35 1.89
C ALA A 37 -7.76 1.08 1.77
N LEU A 38 -8.43 1.68 0.79
CA LEU A 38 -9.87 1.56 0.53
C LEU A 38 -10.31 0.12 0.25
N HIS A 39 -9.40 -0.78 -0.10
CA HIS A 39 -9.69 -2.19 -0.33
C HIS A 39 -10.14 -2.94 0.92
N ASP A 40 -9.81 -2.43 2.11
CA ASP A 40 -10.33 -2.93 3.38
C ASP A 40 -11.57 -2.14 3.87
N ALA A 41 -12.11 -1.27 3.01
CA ALA A 41 -13.29 -0.47 3.29
C ALA A 41 -14.55 -1.03 2.63
N SER A 42 -15.68 -0.56 3.12
CA SER A 42 -17.00 -0.76 2.52
C SER A 42 -17.71 0.58 2.33
N PHE A 43 -18.69 0.61 1.43
CA PHE A 43 -19.56 1.76 1.25
C PHE A 43 -20.90 1.49 1.93
N ASN A 44 -21.28 2.32 2.90
CA ASN A 44 -22.56 2.14 3.59
C ASN A 44 -23.71 2.87 2.86
N LYS A 45 -24.96 2.56 3.25
CA LYS A 45 -26.17 3.20 2.68
C LYS A 45 -26.21 4.72 2.87
N GLY A 46 -25.49 5.27 3.85
CA GLY A 46 -25.35 6.70 4.11
C GLY A 46 -24.28 7.39 3.27
N LYS A 47 -23.78 6.73 2.21
CA LYS A 47 -22.72 7.20 1.31
C LYS A 47 -21.40 7.51 2.04
N ARG A 48 -21.10 6.77 3.11
CA ARG A 48 -19.85 6.90 3.86
C ARG A 48 -18.95 5.71 3.56
N PHE A 49 -17.66 6.03 3.39
CA PHE A 49 -16.61 5.02 3.37
C PHE A 49 -16.35 4.56 4.79
N ARG A 50 -16.20 3.25 4.97
CA ARG A 50 -16.11 2.59 6.26
C ARG A 50 -14.96 1.60 6.27
N PHE A 51 -13.88 1.93 6.98
CA PHE A 51 -12.71 1.08 7.18
C PHE A 51 -12.86 0.34 8.51
N ALA A 52 -12.86 -1.00 8.51
CA ALA A 52 -13.12 -1.79 9.70
C ALA A 52 -11.93 -2.69 10.05
N GLN A 53 -11.31 -2.47 11.20
CA GLN A 53 -10.10 -3.18 11.62
C GLN A 53 -10.06 -3.44 13.12
N ASN A 54 -9.33 -4.47 13.52
CA ASN A 54 -9.03 -4.71 14.93
C ASN A 54 -7.87 -3.82 15.44
N ASP A 55 -6.90 -3.47 14.58
CA ASP A 55 -5.83 -2.54 14.94
C ASP A 55 -6.29 -1.08 14.84
N LYS A 56 -6.83 -0.56 15.95
CA LYS A 56 -7.27 0.83 16.06
C LYS A 56 -6.18 1.85 15.68
N LYS A 57 -4.89 1.55 15.90
CA LYS A 57 -3.80 2.49 15.63
C LYS A 57 -3.63 2.77 14.15
N TRP A 58 -3.93 1.80 13.28
CA TRP A 58 -3.92 2.03 11.85
C TRP A 58 -5.06 2.97 11.43
N LEU A 59 -6.26 2.79 12.01
CA LEU A 59 -7.39 3.70 11.78
C LEU A 59 -7.09 5.12 12.25
N GLU A 60 -6.43 5.28 13.40
CA GLU A 60 -5.99 6.59 13.90
C GLU A 60 -5.01 7.27 12.94
N LEU A 61 -4.11 6.49 12.30
CA LEU A 61 -3.25 7.00 11.24
C LEU A 61 -4.06 7.49 10.03
N LEU A 62 -5.03 6.70 9.55
CA LEU A 62 -5.91 7.11 8.45
C LEU A 62 -6.67 8.39 8.80
N GLN A 63 -7.15 8.53 10.04
CA GLN A 63 -7.83 9.73 10.54
C GLN A 63 -6.91 10.96 10.52
N ILE A 64 -5.63 10.83 10.90
CA ILE A 64 -4.64 11.91 10.80
C ILE A 64 -4.48 12.36 9.35
N TYR A 65 -4.38 11.41 8.42
CA TYR A 65 -4.25 11.70 6.99
C TYR A 65 -5.49 12.36 6.39
N LEU A 66 -6.68 11.86 6.72
CA LEU A 66 -7.94 12.48 6.32
C LEU A 66 -8.04 13.92 6.84
N LYS A 67 -7.69 14.15 8.11
CA LYS A 67 -7.66 15.49 8.71
C LYS A 67 -6.67 16.41 8.00
N LYS A 68 -5.46 15.92 7.67
CA LYS A 68 -4.46 16.68 6.91
C LYS A 68 -4.97 17.10 5.52
N LEU A 69 -5.80 16.27 4.89
CA LEU A 69 -6.46 16.56 3.62
C LEU A 69 -7.73 17.44 3.76
N GLY A 70 -8.09 17.86 4.97
CA GLY A 70 -9.28 18.68 5.22
C GLY A 70 -10.60 17.89 5.35
N TYR A 71 -10.55 16.57 5.52
CA TYR A 71 -11.73 15.72 5.66
C TYR A 71 -11.98 15.31 7.10
N ASN A 72 -13.25 15.35 7.48
CA ASN A 72 -13.71 14.84 8.78
C ASN A 72 -13.79 13.30 8.75
N SER A 73 -13.50 12.69 9.90
CA SER A 73 -13.67 11.27 10.12
C SER A 73 -13.88 10.98 11.61
N TRP A 74 -14.53 9.87 11.92
CA TRP A 74 -14.80 9.44 13.29
C TRP A 74 -14.45 7.96 13.45
N ILE A 75 -13.88 7.62 14.61
CA ILE A 75 -13.53 6.25 14.97
C ILE A 75 -14.44 5.81 16.12
N TYR A 76 -15.06 4.65 15.99
CA TYR A 76 -15.90 4.05 17.04
C TYR A 76 -15.71 2.53 17.09
N LYS A 77 -16.06 1.91 18.22
CA LYS A 77 -16.04 0.45 18.37
C LYS A 77 -17.33 -0.14 17.82
N GLU A 78 -17.25 -1.15 16.97
CA GLU A 78 -18.42 -1.82 16.40
C GLU A 78 -18.91 -2.92 17.36
N GLY A 79 -20.06 -2.68 17.99
CA GLY A 79 -20.61 -3.62 18.98
C GLY A 79 -19.86 -3.59 20.32
N LYS A 80 -20.50 -4.15 21.35
CA LYS A 80 -19.98 -4.13 22.72
C LYS A 80 -18.80 -5.10 22.88
N ASP A 81 -18.98 -6.32 22.37
CA ASP A 81 -18.11 -7.47 22.65
C ASP A 81 -17.14 -7.81 21.52
N ARG A 82 -17.30 -7.21 20.32
CA ARG A 82 -16.38 -7.43 19.20
C ARG A 82 -15.14 -6.54 19.35
N ASP A 83 -13.97 -7.09 19.06
CA ASP A 83 -12.73 -6.31 19.01
C ASP A 83 -12.50 -5.73 17.61
N VAL A 84 -13.48 -4.94 17.15
CA VAL A 84 -13.46 -4.30 15.82
C VAL A 84 -13.76 -2.82 16.01
N TYR A 85 -12.90 -1.99 15.42
CA TYR A 85 -13.05 -0.56 15.34
C TYR A 85 -13.35 -0.16 13.90
N VAL A 86 -14.06 0.94 13.77
CA VAL A 86 -14.51 1.45 12.49
C VAL A 86 -14.12 2.91 12.38
N LEU A 87 -13.48 3.26 11.28
CA LEU A 87 -13.35 4.64 10.83
C LEU A 87 -14.36 4.90 9.72
N GLU A 88 -15.11 5.98 9.83
CA GLU A 88 -15.99 6.46 8.76
C GLU A 88 -15.59 7.87 8.29
N THR A 89 -15.80 8.11 6.99
CA THR A 89 -15.57 9.43 6.37
C THR A 89 -16.48 9.65 5.15
N LEU A 90 -16.65 10.91 4.79
CA LEU A 90 -17.31 11.39 3.57
C LEU A 90 -16.29 11.94 2.55
N ALA A 91 -15.03 11.54 2.66
CA ALA A 91 -13.99 12.05 1.79
C ALA A 91 -14.28 11.76 0.31
N SER A 92 -14.57 12.82 -0.44
CA SER A 92 -15.12 12.74 -1.80
C SER A 92 -14.10 12.32 -2.86
N PHE A 93 -12.80 12.30 -2.52
CA PHE A 93 -11.77 11.83 -3.42
C PHE A 93 -11.62 10.31 -3.43
N LEU A 94 -12.19 9.60 -2.44
CA LEU A 94 -12.12 8.15 -2.37
C LEU A 94 -13.01 7.52 -3.44
N ASP A 95 -12.49 6.51 -4.13
CA ASP A 95 -13.13 5.88 -5.28
C ASP A 95 -12.65 4.43 -5.43
N PHE A 96 -13.59 3.47 -5.39
CA PHE A 96 -13.28 2.04 -5.56
C PHE A 96 -12.79 1.72 -6.99
N ASP A 97 -13.17 2.55 -7.96
CA ASP A 97 -12.80 2.38 -9.36
C ASP A 97 -11.45 3.04 -9.70
N CYS A 98 -10.81 3.71 -8.73
CA CYS A 98 -9.51 4.33 -8.90
C CYS A 98 -8.50 3.37 -9.54
N ASN A 99 -7.90 3.83 -10.64
CA ASN A 99 -6.85 3.12 -11.37
C ASN A 99 -5.47 3.69 -10.98
N PRO A 100 -4.63 2.91 -10.28
CA PRO A 100 -3.36 3.43 -9.77
C PRO A 100 -2.37 3.79 -10.88
N LEU A 101 -2.48 3.17 -12.06
CA LEU A 101 -1.57 3.41 -13.18
C LEU A 101 -1.70 4.82 -13.78
N ASP A 102 -2.81 5.52 -13.53
CA ASP A 102 -3.04 6.87 -14.04
C ASP A 102 -2.37 7.95 -13.17
N SER A 103 -1.71 7.55 -12.09
CA SER A 103 -1.05 8.44 -11.13
C SER A 103 0.46 8.51 -11.36
N GLY A 104 1.11 9.52 -10.77
CA GLY A 104 2.57 9.63 -10.75
C GLY A 104 3.24 8.47 -10.00
N HIS A 105 4.55 8.32 -10.21
CA HIS A 105 5.32 7.20 -9.68
C HIS A 105 5.26 7.09 -8.14
N GLN A 106 5.33 8.22 -7.41
CA GLN A 106 5.28 8.20 -5.95
C GLN A 106 3.87 7.85 -5.43
N GLU A 107 2.83 8.33 -6.11
CA GLU A 107 1.44 8.00 -5.84
C GLU A 107 1.16 6.52 -6.09
N GLN A 108 1.71 5.94 -7.14
CA GLN A 108 1.61 4.50 -7.41
C GLN A 108 2.24 3.67 -6.27
N ILE A 109 3.41 4.05 -5.78
CA ILE A 109 4.05 3.41 -4.62
C ILE A 109 3.19 3.59 -3.36
N ALA A 110 2.66 4.79 -3.14
CA ALA A 110 1.79 5.07 -2.00
C ALA A 110 0.48 4.25 -2.06
N TYR A 111 -0.13 4.13 -3.23
CA TYR A 111 -1.29 3.26 -3.47
C TYR A 111 -0.95 1.80 -3.18
N LEU A 112 0.15 1.30 -3.72
CA LEU A 112 0.60 -0.07 -3.49
C LEU A 112 0.86 -0.33 -2.00
N ARG A 113 1.41 0.63 -1.26
CA ARG A 113 1.60 0.58 0.20
C ARG A 113 0.26 0.51 0.93
N GLY A 114 -0.69 1.37 0.59
CA GLY A 114 -2.03 1.37 1.17
C GLY A 114 -2.77 0.05 0.92
N PHE A 115 -2.67 -0.45 -0.31
CA PHE A 115 -3.21 -1.75 -0.70
C PHE A 115 -2.55 -2.88 0.09
N PHE A 116 -1.22 -2.88 0.22
CA PHE A 116 -0.51 -3.86 1.03
C PHE A 116 -0.93 -3.78 2.50
N ASP A 117 -1.19 -2.60 3.04
CA ASP A 117 -1.63 -2.44 4.43
C ASP A 117 -3.05 -2.95 4.68
N ALA A 118 -3.94 -2.80 3.70
CA ALA A 118 -5.28 -3.38 3.68
C ALA A 118 -5.26 -4.92 3.48
N GLU A 119 -4.79 -5.38 2.32
CA GLU A 119 -5.01 -6.75 1.83
C GLU A 119 -3.75 -7.63 1.90
N GLY A 120 -2.59 -7.00 2.11
CA GLY A 120 -1.31 -7.70 2.10
C GLY A 120 -1.12 -8.62 3.32
N GLY A 121 -0.45 -9.75 3.08
CA GLY A 121 -0.11 -10.72 4.13
C GLY A 121 1.39 -10.79 4.38
N ILE A 122 1.74 -10.92 5.65
CA ILE A 122 3.09 -11.14 6.15
C ILE A 122 3.02 -12.02 7.42
N PRO A 123 3.94 -12.98 7.64
CA PRO A 123 3.94 -13.81 8.83
C PRO A 123 4.04 -12.98 10.11
N ARG A 124 3.16 -13.26 11.07
CA ARG A 124 3.19 -12.61 12.39
C ARG A 124 4.22 -13.22 13.34
N ILE A 125 4.57 -14.49 13.13
CA ILE A 125 5.35 -15.29 14.07
C ILE A 125 6.80 -15.41 13.62
N ASP A 126 7.72 -15.02 14.51
CA ASP A 126 9.17 -15.34 14.60
C ASP A 126 9.67 -16.48 13.70
N THR A 127 9.14 -17.65 13.99
CA THR A 127 9.62 -18.94 13.48
C THR A 127 9.09 -19.29 12.09
N ALA A 128 8.06 -18.60 11.62
CA ALA A 128 7.48 -18.86 10.31
C ALA A 128 8.42 -18.38 9.19
N ARG A 129 8.45 -19.12 8.08
CA ARG A 129 9.14 -18.70 6.85
C ARG A 129 8.59 -17.36 6.40
N PHE A 130 9.50 -16.40 6.20
CA PHE A 130 9.13 -15.05 5.78
C PHE A 130 8.56 -15.05 4.35
N TYR A 131 7.43 -14.37 4.17
CA TYR A 131 6.83 -14.10 2.86
C TYR A 131 6.14 -12.74 2.88
N ILE A 132 5.95 -12.19 1.69
CA ILE A 132 5.11 -11.02 1.45
C ILE A 132 4.12 -11.45 0.37
N GLN A 133 2.82 -11.33 0.62
CA GLN A 133 1.78 -11.67 -0.34
C GLN A 133 0.81 -10.50 -0.54
N LEU A 134 0.23 -10.45 -1.74
CA LEU A 134 -0.88 -9.59 -2.10
C LEU A 134 -2.05 -10.47 -2.54
N VAL A 135 -3.26 -10.09 -2.12
CA VAL A 135 -4.48 -10.89 -2.24
C VAL A 135 -5.60 -9.96 -2.70
N GLN A 136 -6.49 -10.42 -3.58
CA GLN A 136 -7.71 -9.69 -3.96
C GLN A 136 -8.69 -10.60 -4.72
N LYS A 137 -9.97 -10.26 -4.70
CA LYS A 137 -10.99 -10.87 -5.56
C LYS A 137 -10.95 -10.39 -7.01
N ASP A 138 -10.58 -9.12 -7.20
CA ASP A 138 -10.34 -8.51 -8.50
C ASP A 138 -8.92 -8.86 -9.00
N LYS A 139 -8.84 -9.87 -9.87
CA LYS A 139 -7.59 -10.28 -10.52
C LYS A 139 -6.96 -9.17 -11.39
N PRO A 140 -7.71 -8.48 -12.27
CA PRO A 140 -7.17 -7.32 -13.00
C PRO A 140 -6.50 -6.27 -12.10
N LYS A 141 -7.03 -6.02 -10.89
CA LYS A 141 -6.36 -5.12 -9.93
C LYS A 141 -4.98 -5.64 -9.53
N LEU A 142 -4.84 -6.94 -9.23
CA LEU A 142 -3.54 -7.56 -8.92
C LEU A 142 -2.55 -7.47 -10.10
N GLU A 143 -3.03 -7.58 -11.34
CA GLU A 143 -2.20 -7.42 -12.54
C GLU A 143 -1.62 -6.02 -12.63
N LYS A 144 -2.43 -4.98 -12.36
CA LYS A 144 -1.95 -3.58 -12.29
C LYS A 144 -0.89 -3.39 -11.20
N LEU A 145 -1.09 -3.97 -10.02
CA LEU A 145 -0.09 -3.91 -8.95
C LEU A 145 1.23 -4.60 -9.34
N LYS A 146 1.18 -5.69 -10.11
CA LYS A 146 2.39 -6.34 -10.63
C LYS A 146 3.16 -5.45 -11.61
N LEU A 147 2.49 -4.62 -12.40
CA LEU A 147 3.15 -3.65 -13.28
C LEU A 147 3.90 -2.60 -12.45
N ILE A 148 3.25 -2.00 -11.46
CA ILE A 148 3.88 -1.03 -10.54
C ILE A 148 5.09 -1.66 -9.83
N LEU A 149 4.94 -2.89 -9.34
CA LEU A 149 6.04 -3.63 -8.72
C LEU A 149 7.21 -3.85 -9.69
N LEU A 150 6.92 -4.27 -10.93
CA LEU A 150 7.93 -4.54 -11.94
C LEU A 150 8.69 -3.28 -12.36
N GLU A 151 7.99 -2.15 -12.52
CA GLU A 151 8.59 -0.83 -12.81
C GLU A 151 9.56 -0.37 -11.72
N ASN A 152 9.45 -0.92 -10.51
CA ASN A 152 10.34 -0.68 -9.38
C ASN A 152 11.36 -1.83 -9.18
N ASP A 153 11.56 -2.70 -10.16
CA ASP A 153 12.33 -3.95 -10.11
C ASP A 153 11.98 -4.87 -8.91
N ILE A 154 10.75 -4.82 -8.45
CA ILE A 154 10.23 -5.72 -7.42
C ILE A 154 9.55 -6.90 -8.10
N PHE A 155 10.30 -7.98 -8.27
CA PHE A 155 9.77 -9.20 -8.88
C PHE A 155 8.78 -9.93 -7.97
N SER A 156 7.79 -10.58 -8.59
CA SER A 156 6.76 -11.36 -7.92
C SER A 156 6.44 -12.65 -8.69
N GLY A 157 5.93 -13.65 -7.99
CA GLY A 157 5.48 -14.91 -8.57
C GLY A 157 4.19 -14.77 -9.39
N ILE A 158 3.70 -15.89 -9.91
CA ILE A 158 2.45 -15.93 -10.69
C ILE A 158 1.23 -15.62 -9.81
N ILE A 159 0.24 -14.98 -10.40
CA ILE A 159 -1.11 -14.87 -9.80
C ILE A 159 -1.76 -16.24 -9.92
N HIS A 160 -2.24 -16.77 -8.80
CA HIS A 160 -2.92 -18.05 -8.74
C HIS A 160 -4.00 -18.03 -7.66
N ASN A 161 -4.98 -18.93 -7.78
CA ASN A 161 -5.99 -19.16 -6.76
C ASN A 161 -5.75 -20.53 -6.09
N PRO A 162 -5.20 -20.59 -4.86
CA PRO A 162 -4.99 -21.85 -4.14
C PRO A 162 -6.30 -22.47 -3.61
N SER A 163 -7.37 -21.68 -3.53
CA SER A 163 -8.60 -21.97 -2.81
C SER A 163 -9.79 -22.07 -3.77
N VAL A 164 -9.56 -22.35 -5.06
CA VAL A 164 -10.58 -22.29 -6.12
C VAL A 164 -11.87 -23.04 -5.82
N LYS A 165 -11.80 -24.12 -5.02
CA LYS A 165 -12.96 -24.91 -4.60
C LYS A 165 -13.84 -24.21 -3.55
N VAL A 166 -13.26 -23.33 -2.72
CA VAL A 166 -13.91 -22.68 -1.58
C VAL A 166 -14.20 -21.20 -1.86
N ASP A 167 -13.25 -20.52 -2.51
CA ASP A 167 -13.39 -19.14 -2.95
C ASP A 167 -12.78 -19.03 -4.35
N PRO A 168 -13.60 -19.17 -5.42
CA PRO A 168 -13.13 -19.18 -6.81
C PRO A 168 -12.50 -17.85 -7.25
N ASP A 169 -12.74 -16.78 -6.49
CA ASP A 169 -12.21 -15.46 -6.78
C ASP A 169 -11.03 -15.09 -5.87
N TYR A 170 -10.59 -15.94 -4.94
CA TYR A 170 -9.45 -15.63 -4.08
C TYR A 170 -8.11 -15.68 -4.82
N TRP A 171 -7.73 -14.58 -5.47
CA TRP A 171 -6.45 -14.49 -6.18
C TRP A 171 -5.35 -13.99 -5.26
N ARG A 172 -4.15 -14.54 -5.43
CA ARG A 172 -2.96 -14.06 -4.73
C ARG A 172 -1.70 -14.21 -5.56
N PHE A 173 -0.68 -13.47 -5.16
CA PHE A 173 0.71 -13.74 -5.54
C PHE A 173 1.66 -13.37 -4.40
N PHE A 174 2.89 -13.89 -4.48
CA PHE A 174 3.94 -13.60 -3.52
C PHE A 174 5.01 -12.71 -4.15
N ILE A 175 5.58 -11.81 -3.36
CA ILE A 175 6.80 -11.10 -3.74
C ILE A 175 7.95 -12.12 -3.73
N ALA A 176 8.77 -12.11 -4.79
CA ALA A 176 9.90 -13.02 -4.88
C ALA A 176 10.88 -12.72 -3.73
N THR A 177 11.48 -13.75 -3.15
CA THR A 177 12.39 -13.61 -2.00
C THR A 177 13.52 -12.61 -2.28
N LYS A 178 14.06 -12.62 -3.50
CA LYS A 178 15.11 -11.68 -3.94
C LYS A 178 14.69 -10.21 -3.88
N SER A 179 13.38 -9.93 -3.91
CA SER A 179 12.81 -8.59 -3.90
C SER A 179 12.25 -8.19 -2.53
N HIS A 180 12.33 -9.04 -1.50
CA HIS A 180 11.74 -8.72 -0.18
C HIS A 180 12.36 -7.46 0.43
N LYS A 181 13.69 -7.33 0.39
CA LYS A 181 14.39 -6.14 0.89
C LYS A 181 13.97 -4.88 0.11
N LYS A 182 13.99 -4.94 -1.22
CA LYS A 182 13.56 -3.81 -2.09
C LYS A 182 12.09 -3.43 -1.87
N PHE A 183 11.21 -4.41 -1.68
CA PHE A 183 9.81 -4.15 -1.30
C PHE A 183 9.73 -3.43 0.05
N ALA A 184 10.47 -3.89 1.06
CA ALA A 184 10.45 -3.29 2.39
C ALA A 184 11.01 -1.86 2.40
N GLU A 185 12.00 -1.56 1.56
CA GLU A 185 12.62 -0.24 1.41
C GLU A 185 11.74 0.74 0.62
N ILE A 186 11.16 0.31 -0.51
CA ILE A 186 10.40 1.19 -1.42
C ILE A 186 8.92 1.26 -1.01
N VAL A 187 8.27 0.09 -0.95
CA VAL A 187 6.85 0.00 -0.65
C VAL A 187 6.63 0.09 0.86
N SER A 188 7.37 -0.66 1.66
CA SER A 188 7.25 -0.68 3.12
C SER A 188 5.80 -0.86 3.61
N SER A 189 5.49 -0.38 4.80
CA SER A 189 4.16 -0.39 5.39
C SER A 189 4.00 0.79 6.35
N TRP A 190 2.83 1.41 6.36
CA TRP A 190 2.44 2.41 7.36
C TRP A 190 1.53 1.82 8.45
N HIS A 191 0.99 0.62 8.22
CA HIS A 191 0.30 -0.14 9.25
C HIS A 191 1.27 -0.53 10.38
N PRO A 192 1.03 -0.09 11.65
CA PRO A 192 2.00 -0.20 12.74
C PRO A 192 2.54 -1.62 12.96
N ARG A 193 1.65 -2.62 12.93
CA ARG A 193 2.01 -4.03 13.05
C ARG A 193 2.92 -4.52 11.92
N LYS A 194 2.56 -4.26 10.66
CA LYS A 194 3.30 -4.73 9.48
C LYS A 194 4.66 -4.04 9.39
N TYR A 195 4.70 -2.73 9.65
CA TYR A 195 5.94 -1.96 9.77
C TYR A 195 6.88 -2.55 10.82
N ALA A 196 6.38 -2.86 12.02
CA ALA A 196 7.18 -3.48 13.07
C ALA A 196 7.77 -4.85 12.66
N ILE A 197 7.07 -5.62 11.83
CA ILE A 197 7.57 -6.90 11.31
C ILE A 197 8.71 -6.65 10.30
N PHE A 198 8.56 -5.69 9.38
CA PHE A 198 9.64 -5.35 8.46
C PHE A 198 10.90 -4.91 9.20
N LYS A 199 10.77 -4.03 10.19
CA LYS A 199 11.88 -3.58 11.03
C LYS A 199 12.62 -4.74 11.70
N ARG A 200 11.89 -5.69 12.28
CA ARG A 200 12.50 -6.87 12.93
C ARG A 200 13.13 -7.87 11.96
N ARG A 201 12.51 -8.10 10.79
CA ARG A 201 12.88 -9.19 9.88
C ARG A 201 13.85 -8.79 8.78
N MET A 202 13.80 -7.54 8.35
CA MET A 202 14.58 -7.03 7.21
C MET A 202 15.66 -6.02 7.65
N MET A 203 15.70 -5.65 8.93
CA MET A 203 16.63 -4.66 9.51
C MET A 203 16.58 -3.29 8.83
N ILE A 204 15.38 -2.83 8.49
CA ILE A 204 15.12 -1.48 7.98
C ILE A 204 14.59 -0.54 9.08
#